data_AF-A0ABD1J4Z7-F1
#
_entry.id   AF-A0ABD1J4Z7-F1
#
_cell.length_a   1.000
_cell.length_b   1.000
_cell.length_c   1.000
_cell.angle_alpha   90.00
_cell.angle_beta   90.00
_cell.angle_gamma   90.00
#
_symmetry.space_group_name_H-M   'P 1'
#
loop_
_entity.id
_entity.type
_entity.pdbx_description
1 polymer ?
#
loop_
_entity_poly.entity_id
_entity_poly.type
_entity_poly.pdbx_seq_one_letter_code
_entity_poly.pdbx_strand_id
1 'polypeptide(L)'
;MLFRFGVILTPACTDIEVLLVGSREEMGHWDPSRAVPMTPARIVLSTREPSLWVCDVQLEPPFLENFWFKFLKRVKEGEIIWEGNGAHHDRRCVYDERDVVEGVYCNPIGHWIEESGHTDEMKHTTNFYFSVAGEQAMHYSQ
;
A
#
# COMPACT_ATOMS: atom_id res chain seq x y z
N MET A 1 7.30 8.09 -17.24
CA MET A 1 8.12 8.32 -16.03
C MET A 1 7.83 7.20 -15.05
N LEU A 2 8.83 6.74 -14.30
CA LEU A 2 8.63 5.69 -13.31
C LEU A 2 8.04 6.29 -12.02
N PHE A 3 6.94 5.72 -11.56
CA PHE A 3 6.26 6.08 -10.31
C PHE A 3 6.33 4.91 -9.34
N ARG A 4 6.80 5.17 -8.12
CA ARG A 4 6.82 4.22 -7.02
C ARG A 4 5.69 4.50 -6.05
N PHE A 5 4.96 3.45 -5.69
CA PHE A 5 3.88 3.50 -4.70
C PHE A 5 4.20 2.57 -3.54
N GLY A 6 3.89 3.03 -2.32
CA GLY A 6 4.09 2.27 -1.10
C GLY A 6 2.86 2.26 -0.20
N VAL A 7 2.54 1.10 0.38
CA VAL A 7 1.50 0.97 1.39
C VAL A 7 1.97 0.13 2.57
N ILE A 8 1.66 0.59 3.78
CA ILE A 8 1.89 -0.13 5.03
C ILE A 8 0.58 -0.76 5.48
N LEU A 9 0.63 -2.06 5.79
CA LEU A 9 -0.46 -2.77 6.43
C LEU A 9 0.07 -3.88 7.34
N THR A 10 -0.67 -4.22 8.39
CA THR A 10 -0.41 -5.43 9.18
C THR A 10 -1.16 -6.59 8.54
N PRO A 11 -0.47 -7.59 7.98
CA PRO A 11 -1.12 -8.69 7.27
C PRO A 11 -1.82 -9.63 8.25
N ALA A 12 -3.08 -9.98 7.98
CA ALA A 12 -3.84 -10.93 8.79
C ALA A 12 -3.33 -12.38 8.63
N CYS A 13 -2.71 -12.68 7.48
CA CYS A 13 -2.09 -13.96 7.17
C CYS A 13 -0.83 -13.74 6.30
N THR A 14 0.05 -14.73 6.22
CA THR A 14 1.32 -14.63 5.48
C THR A 14 1.18 -14.69 3.97
N ASP A 15 0.07 -15.23 3.48
CA ASP A 15 -0.12 -15.57 2.05
C ASP A 15 -1.06 -14.56 1.38
N ILE A 16 -0.92 -13.28 1.73
CA ILE A 16 -1.67 -12.17 1.17
C ILE A 16 -0.91 -11.56 0.00
N GLU A 17 -1.61 -11.23 -1.08
CA GLU A 17 -1.05 -10.38 -2.14
C GLU A 17 -1.55 -8.96 -1.96
N VAL A 18 -0.69 -7.99 -2.21
CA VAL A 18 -1.06 -6.57 -2.24
C VAL A 18 -0.93 -6.08 -3.67
N LEU A 19 -1.93 -5.34 -4.13
CA LEU A 19 -1.98 -4.82 -5.49
C LEU A 19 -2.29 -3.32 -5.49
N LEU A 20 -1.92 -2.66 -6.58
CA LEU A 20 -2.24 -1.27 -6.87
C LEU A 20 -3.15 -1.21 -8.09
N VAL A 21 -4.27 -0.49 -7.98
CA VAL A 21 -5.19 -0.24 -9.10
C VAL A 21 -5.49 1.25 -9.17
N GLY A 22 -5.78 1.79 -10.36
CA GLY A 22 -6.15 3.19 -10.47
C GLY A 22 -6.77 3.57 -11.80
N SER A 23 -7.03 4.87 -11.96
CA SER A 23 -7.69 5.44 -13.14
C SER A 23 -6.82 5.41 -14.40
N ARG A 24 -5.50 5.24 -14.25
CA ARG A 24 -4.53 5.12 -15.34
C ARG A 24 -4.63 3.75 -16.02
N GLU A 25 -4.41 3.69 -17.33
CA GLU A 25 -4.43 2.43 -18.10
C GLU A 25 -3.35 1.46 -17.60
N GLU A 26 -2.18 2.02 -17.29
CA GLU A 26 -1.01 1.33 -16.75
C GLU A 26 -1.28 0.74 -15.36
N MET A 27 -2.34 1.20 -14.69
CA MET A 27 -2.81 0.74 -13.37
C MET A 27 -4.11 -0.06 -13.47
N GLY A 28 -4.49 -0.50 -14.67
CA GLY A 28 -5.65 -1.36 -14.91
C GLY A 28 -6.98 -0.65 -15.08
N HIS A 29 -7.04 0.70 -15.02
CA HIS A 29 -8.27 1.48 -15.19
C HIS A 29 -9.43 0.97 -14.31
N TRP A 30 -9.14 0.79 -13.00
CA TRP A 30 -10.04 0.24 -11.98
C TRP A 30 -10.46 -1.23 -12.14
N ASP A 31 -9.84 -1.99 -13.05
CA ASP A 31 -10.02 -3.44 -13.18
C ASP A 31 -9.04 -4.21 -12.27
N PRO A 32 -9.50 -4.91 -11.21
CA PRO A 32 -8.64 -5.67 -10.31
C PRO A 32 -7.86 -6.81 -10.98
N SER A 33 -8.32 -7.31 -12.12
CA SER A 33 -7.60 -8.36 -12.87
C SER A 33 -6.35 -7.81 -13.57
N ARG A 34 -6.30 -6.49 -13.76
CA ARG A 34 -5.19 -5.75 -14.38
C ARG A 34 -4.41 -4.90 -13.36
N ALA A 35 -4.69 -5.06 -12.07
CA ALA A 35 -3.99 -4.35 -11.01
C ALA A 35 -2.51 -4.76 -10.97
N VAL A 36 -1.65 -3.81 -10.61
CA VAL A 36 -0.21 -3.99 -10.55
C VAL A 36 0.14 -4.73 -9.24
N PRO A 37 0.81 -5.90 -9.30
CA PRO A 37 1.21 -6.61 -8.09
C PRO A 37 2.32 -5.84 -7.34
N MET A 38 2.24 -5.84 -6.02
CA MET A 38 3.24 -5.24 -5.14
C MET A 38 4.12 -6.31 -4.52
N THR A 39 5.36 -5.93 -4.20
CA THR A 39 6.34 -6.78 -3.52
C THR A 39 6.56 -6.26 -2.11
N PRO A 40 6.67 -7.13 -1.08
CA PRO A 40 6.97 -6.65 0.26
C PRO A 40 8.42 -6.14 0.31
N ALA A 41 8.64 -4.98 0.91
CA ALA A 41 9.96 -4.33 0.98
C ALA A 41 10.96 -5.14 1.82
N ARG A 42 10.45 -5.99 2.73
CA ARG A 42 11.20 -6.99 3.50
C ARG A 42 10.38 -8.27 3.55
N ILE A 43 11.04 -9.41 3.82
CA ILE A 43 10.34 -10.68 4.04
C ILE A 43 9.36 -10.50 5.20
N VAL A 44 8.09 -10.87 4.99
CA VAL A 44 7.06 -10.82 6.03
C VAL A 44 7.27 -12.01 6.97
N LEU A 45 7.90 -11.75 8.12
CA LEU A 45 8.25 -12.80 9.10
C LEU A 45 7.16 -13.01 10.17
N SER A 46 6.22 -12.07 10.29
CA SER A 46 5.24 -12.03 11.37
C SER A 46 3.96 -11.32 10.92
N THR A 47 2.82 -11.77 11.43
CA THR A 47 1.52 -11.10 11.29
C THR A 47 1.31 -9.98 12.33
N ARG A 48 2.32 -9.71 13.16
CA ARG A 48 2.27 -8.67 14.21
C ARG A 48 2.98 -7.39 13.81
N GLU A 49 3.88 -7.48 12.84
CA GLU A 49 4.63 -6.33 12.34
C GLU A 49 3.91 -5.72 11.14
N PRO A 50 3.74 -4.38 11.11
CA PRO A 50 3.36 -3.69 9.90
C PRO A 50 4.39 -3.98 8.80
N SER A 51 3.92 -4.30 7.60
CA SER A 51 4.75 -4.60 6.44
C SER A 51 4.55 -3.53 5.38
N LEU A 52 5.65 -3.00 4.86
CA LEU A 52 5.65 -2.11 3.71
C LEU A 52 5.64 -2.94 2.42
N TRP A 53 4.71 -2.61 1.53
CA TRP A 53 4.62 -3.15 0.18
C TRP A 53 4.90 -2.04 -0.83
N VAL A 54 5.64 -2.35 -1.89
CA VAL A 54 6.02 -1.39 -2.93
C VAL A 54 5.78 -1.96 -4.33
N CYS A 55 5.46 -1.07 -5.28
CA CYS A 55 5.53 -1.37 -6.71
C CYS A 55 5.96 -0.15 -7.49
N ASP A 56 6.50 -0.39 -8.68
CA ASP A 56 6.86 0.64 -9.64
C ASP A 56 5.95 0.52 -10.87
N VAL A 57 5.44 1.65 -11.36
CA VAL A 57 4.59 1.75 -12.55
C VAL A 57 5.20 2.76 -13.50
N GLN A 58 5.45 2.35 -14.74
CA GLN A 58 5.85 3.28 -15.79
C GLN A 58 4.61 3.98 -16.34
N LEU A 59 4.46 5.28 -16.09
CA LEU A 59 3.34 6.09 -16.59
C LEU A 59 3.73 6.83 -17.86
N GLU A 60 2.89 6.74 -18.89
CA GLU A 60 3.03 7.50 -20.12
C GLU A 60 2.46 8.92 -19.97
N PRO A 61 2.96 9.91 -20.74
CA PRO A 61 2.38 11.24 -20.76
C PRO A 61 0.87 11.22 -21.10
N PRO A 62 0.05 12.10 -20.50
CA PRO A 62 0.41 13.08 -19.49
C PRO A 62 0.53 12.43 -18.10
N PHE A 63 1.73 12.49 -17.49
CA PHE A 63 2.00 11.95 -16.16
C PHE A 63 2.06 13.02 -15.05
N LEU A 64 1.95 14.30 -15.43
CA LEU A 64 1.89 15.43 -14.49
C LEU A 64 0.45 15.76 -14.07
N GLU A 65 -0.55 15.20 -14.76
CA GLU A 65 -1.96 15.39 -14.42
C GLU A 65 -2.36 14.56 -13.21
N ASN A 66 -3.34 15.06 -12.46
CA ASN A 66 -3.87 14.33 -11.31
C ASN A 66 -4.55 13.04 -11.76
N PHE A 67 -4.32 11.97 -11.02
CA PHE A 67 -5.02 10.70 -11.20
C PHE A 67 -5.35 10.07 -9.85
N TRP A 68 -6.18 9.03 -9.87
CA TRP A 68 -6.66 8.38 -8.67
C TRP A 68 -6.27 6.92 -8.63
N PHE A 69 -6.09 6.40 -7.42
CA PHE A 69 -5.70 5.01 -7.21
C PHE A 69 -6.16 4.50 -5.85
N LYS A 70 -6.09 3.17 -5.71
CA LYS A 70 -6.31 2.45 -4.45
C LYS A 70 -5.42 1.22 -4.37
N PHE A 71 -5.16 0.80 -3.14
CA PHE A 71 -4.56 -0.49 -2.85
C PHE A 71 -5.64 -1.57 -2.68
N LEU A 72 -5.29 -2.79 -3.08
CA LEU A 72 -6.10 -3.99 -2.96
C LEU A 72 -5.34 -5.05 -2.16
N LYS A 73 -6.08 -5.93 -1.50
CA LYS A 73 -5.60 -7.20 -0.96
C LYS A 73 -6.26 -8.34 -1.72
N ARG A 74 -5.48 -9.36 -2.08
CA ARG A 74 -6.00 -10.67 -2.51
C ARG A 74 -5.67 -11.70 -1.44
N VAL A 75 -6.70 -12.37 -0.92
CA VAL A 75 -6.55 -13.45 0.08
C VAL A 75 -6.65 -14.82 -0.60
N LYS A 76 -6.37 -15.91 0.14
CA LYS A 76 -6.23 -17.29 -0.40
C LYS A 76 -7.42 -17.76 -1.23
N GLU A 77 -8.61 -17.30 -0.91
CA GLU A 77 -9.86 -17.64 -1.58
C GLU A 77 -10.04 -16.90 -2.91
N GLY A 78 -9.07 -16.06 -3.31
CA GLY A 78 -9.12 -15.22 -4.50
C GLY A 78 -9.99 -13.97 -4.34
N GLU A 79 -10.58 -13.78 -3.16
CA GLU A 79 -11.37 -12.60 -2.81
C GLU A 79 -10.49 -11.34 -2.86
N ILE A 80 -11.04 -10.29 -3.48
CA ILE A 80 -10.42 -8.97 -3.59
C ILE A 80 -11.05 -8.03 -2.58
N ILE A 81 -10.22 -7.56 -1.65
CA ILE A 81 -10.60 -6.57 -0.65
C ILE A 81 -10.00 -5.24 -1.08
N TRP A 82 -10.86 -4.23 -1.25
CA TRP A 82 -10.44 -2.87 -1.55
C TRP A 82 -10.12 -2.12 -0.27
N GLU A 83 -9.17 -1.19 -0.32
CA GLU A 83 -9.02 -0.24 0.78
C GLU A 83 -10.17 0.77 0.83
N GLY A 84 -10.49 1.21 2.04
CA GLY A 84 -11.60 2.09 2.32
C GLY A 84 -12.93 1.49 1.88
N ASN A 85 -13.86 2.38 1.60
CA ASN A 85 -15.21 2.04 1.15
C ASN A 85 -15.64 3.03 0.07
N GLY A 86 -15.85 2.58 -1.17
CA GLY A 86 -16.27 3.42 -2.29
C GLY A 86 -15.29 4.54 -2.70
N ALA A 87 -15.72 5.37 -3.66
CA ALA A 87 -14.86 6.35 -4.34
C ALA A 87 -14.42 7.54 -3.47
N HIS A 88 -15.10 7.81 -2.36
CA HIS A 88 -14.71 8.90 -1.46
C HIS A 88 -13.37 8.66 -0.75
N HIS A 89 -12.89 7.41 -0.77
CA HIS A 89 -11.59 7.01 -0.25
C HIS A 89 -10.54 6.80 -1.35
N ASP A 90 -10.83 7.18 -2.60
CA ASP A 90 -9.82 7.11 -3.66
C ASP A 90 -8.66 8.06 -3.31
N ARG A 91 -7.44 7.53 -3.36
CA ARG A 91 -6.24 8.35 -3.19
C ARG A 91 -6.04 9.16 -4.45
N ARG A 92 -5.63 10.42 -4.28
CA ARG A 92 -5.29 11.30 -5.40
C ARG A 92 -3.77 11.47 -5.46
N CYS A 93 -3.16 11.10 -6.57
CA CYS A 93 -1.78 11.48 -6.89
C CYS A 93 -1.78 12.89 -7.48
N VAL A 94 -1.02 13.80 -6.89
CA VAL A 94 -0.81 15.16 -7.38
C VAL A 94 0.69 15.34 -7.56
N TYR A 95 1.13 15.53 -8.80
CA TYR A 95 2.56 15.61 -9.09
C TYR A 95 3.23 16.77 -8.34
N ASP A 96 4.28 16.45 -7.61
CA ASP A 96 5.20 17.40 -6.97
C ASP A 96 6.64 16.98 -7.27
N GLU A 97 7.44 17.88 -7.86
CA GLU A 97 8.82 17.58 -8.24
C GLU A 97 9.69 17.20 -7.01
N ARG A 98 9.28 17.61 -5.81
CA ARG A 98 9.97 17.25 -4.55
C ARG A 98 9.86 15.77 -4.20
N ASP A 99 8.90 15.06 -4.77
CA ASP A 99 8.73 13.62 -4.57
C ASP A 99 9.62 12.79 -5.50
N VAL A 100 10.42 13.42 -6.37
CA VAL A 100 11.34 12.73 -7.27
C VAL A 100 12.64 12.38 -6.55
N VAL A 101 12.90 11.08 -6.42
CA VAL A 101 14.12 10.52 -5.82
C VAL A 101 14.87 9.76 -6.91
N GLU A 102 16.07 10.24 -7.26
CA GLU A 102 16.94 9.62 -8.28
C GLU A 102 16.24 9.35 -9.62
N GLY A 103 15.33 10.24 -10.03
CA GLY A 103 14.58 10.15 -11.30
C GLY A 103 13.29 9.30 -11.23
N VAL A 104 12.95 8.76 -10.07
CA VAL A 104 11.69 8.04 -9.82
C VAL A 104 10.76 8.94 -9.00
N TYR A 105 9.51 9.12 -9.45
CA TYR A 105 8.50 9.81 -8.64
C TYR A 105 8.02 8.88 -7.52
N CYS A 106 8.23 9.24 -6.26
CA CYS A 106 7.85 8.44 -5.10
C CYS A 106 6.60 9.00 -4.46
N ASN A 107 5.43 8.43 -4.76
CA ASN A 107 4.19 8.84 -4.09
C ASN A 107 4.33 8.60 -2.57
N PRO A 108 3.85 9.52 -1.70
CA PRO A 108 3.91 9.34 -0.26
C PRO A 108 3.42 7.96 0.18
N ILE A 109 4.18 7.31 1.06
CA ILE A 109 3.81 6.00 1.62
C ILE A 109 2.52 6.18 2.44
N GLY A 110 1.49 5.43 2.09
CA GLY A 110 0.22 5.42 2.81
C GLY A 110 0.13 4.29 3.82
N HIS A 111 -0.70 4.44 4.84
CA HIS A 111 -1.24 3.31 5.60
C HIS A 111 -2.53 2.83 4.93
N TRP A 112 -2.78 1.52 4.96
CA TRP A 112 -4.03 0.92 4.49
C TRP A 112 -5.24 1.63 5.11
N ILE A 113 -6.20 2.01 4.27
CA ILE A 113 -7.45 2.61 4.74
C ILE A 113 -8.42 1.46 5.05
N GLU A 114 -8.87 1.36 6.30
CA GLU A 114 -9.89 0.40 6.70
C GLU A 114 -11.26 0.76 6.14
N GLU A 115 -12.23 -0.16 6.16
CA GLU A 115 -13.58 0.06 5.64
C GLU A 115 -14.26 1.33 6.20
N SER A 116 -13.92 1.72 7.43
CA SER A 116 -14.38 2.94 8.09
C SER A 116 -13.86 4.24 7.46
N GLY A 117 -12.80 4.17 6.64
CA GLY A 117 -12.08 5.33 6.13
C GLY A 117 -10.88 5.75 6.96
N HIS A 118 -10.64 5.12 8.10
CA HIS A 118 -9.50 5.42 8.97
C HIS A 118 -8.33 4.47 8.71
N THR A 119 -7.11 4.96 8.95
CA THR A 119 -5.89 4.14 8.87
C THR A 119 -5.56 3.41 10.17
N ASP A 120 -6.25 3.76 11.27
CA ASP A 120 -6.08 3.15 12.59
C ASP A 120 -4.61 3.11 13.09
N GLU A 121 -3.73 4.02 12.64
CA GLU A 121 -2.28 3.99 12.89
C GLU A 121 -1.93 3.89 14.38
N MET A 122 -2.67 4.60 15.24
CA MET A 122 -2.48 4.53 16.69
C MET A 122 -2.76 3.13 17.25
N LYS A 123 -3.81 2.46 16.76
CA LYS A 123 -4.16 1.10 17.15
C LYS A 123 -3.10 0.11 16.68
N HIS A 124 -2.62 0.23 15.44
CA HIS A 124 -1.56 -0.64 14.91
C HIS A 124 -0.24 -0.49 15.69
N THR A 125 0.15 0.76 15.98
CA THR A 125 1.36 1.05 16.78
C THR A 125 1.24 0.48 18.20
N THR A 126 0.07 0.66 18.81
CA THR A 126 -0.23 0.15 20.16
C THR A 126 -0.19 -1.38 20.19
N ASN A 127 -0.81 -2.04 19.20
CA ASN A 127 -0.79 -3.50 19.09
C ASN A 127 0.62 -4.05 18.91
N PHE A 128 1.43 -3.42 18.05
CA PHE A 128 2.82 -3.81 17.85
C PHE A 128 3.59 -3.72 19.17
N TYR A 129 3.52 -2.57 19.86
CA TYR A 129 4.20 -2.38 21.15
C TYR A 129 3.77 -3.41 22.20
N PHE A 130 2.46 -3.63 22.38
CA PHE A 130 1.96 -4.62 23.34
C PHE A 130 2.36 -6.05 22.97
N SER A 131 2.53 -6.36 21.69
CA SER A 131 3.00 -7.69 21.29
C SER A 131 4.45 -7.96 21.72
N VAL A 132 5.33 -6.95 21.59
CA VAL A 132 6.73 -7.03 22.03
C VAL A 132 6.80 -7.08 23.55
N ALA A 133 6.07 -6.19 24.23
CA ALA A 133 6.03 -6.11 25.68
C ALA A 133 5.44 -7.38 26.32
N GLY A 134 4.39 -7.96 25.73
CA GLY A 134 3.73 -9.17 26.21
C GLY A 134 4.62 -10.41 26.18
N GLU A 135 5.61 -10.44 25.29
CA GLU A 135 6.62 -11.49 25.23
C GLU A 135 7.88 -11.17 26.04
N GLN A 136 7.90 -10.03 26.75
CA GLN A 136 9.08 -9.50 27.44
C GLN A 136 10.30 -9.43 26.51
N ALA A 137 10.06 -9.13 25.23
CA ALA A 137 11.06 -9.15 24.18
C ALA A 137 11.61 -7.74 23.89
N MET A 138 12.66 -7.69 23.06
CA MET A 138 13.17 -6.47 22.45
C MET A 138 13.12 -6.63 20.93
N HIS A 139 12.47 -5.69 20.24
CA HIS A 139 12.43 -5.64 18.78
C HIS A 139 13.39 -4.57 18.26
N TYR A 140 14.17 -4.90 17.24
CA TYR A 140 15.16 -4.00 16.65
C TYR A 140 15.33 -4.28 15.15
N SER A 141 15.81 -3.28 14.41
CA SER A 141 16.17 -3.38 12.99
C SER A 141 17.63 -2.99 12.81
N GLN A 142 18.32 -3.65 11.87
CA GLN A 142 19.70 -3.31 11.48
C GLN A 142 19.76 -2.06 10.61
#